data_AF-A0AAD2AFE1-F1
#
_entry.id   AF-A0AAD2AFE1-F1
#
_cell.length_a   1.000
_cell.length_b   1.000
_cell.length_c   1.000
_cell.angle_alpha   90.00
_cell.angle_beta   90.00
_cell.angle_gamma   90.00
#
_symmetry.space_group_name_H-M   'P 1'
#
loop_
_entity.id
_entity.type
_entity.pdbx_description
1 polymer ?
#
loop_
_entity_poly.entity_id
_entity_poly.type
_entity_poly.pdbx_seq_one_letter_code
_entity_poly.pdbx_strand_id
1 'polypeptide(L)'
;MEHAEDIVGEHREKHDDEEAVARLEEFKKSVEAKMVLHQSNLNPERPDSGFLRTLDSSIKRNTAVIKKLKQINEEQREGMMDELRGVNISKFVSEAVTSICDAKLKAADIQAAVQCVVSTGYNASILKLHFS
;
A
#
# COMPACT_ATOMS: atom_id res chain seq x y z
N MET A 1 -40.59 32.71 -18.43
CA MET A 1 -39.13 32.49 -18.56
C MET A 1 -38.52 31.95 -17.26
N GLU A 2 -39.34 31.50 -16.29
CA GLU A 2 -38.90 31.15 -14.93
C GLU A 2 -38.59 29.65 -14.73
N HIS A 3 -38.98 28.78 -15.66
CA HIS A 3 -38.78 27.32 -15.52
C HIS A 3 -37.39 26.80 -15.91
N ALA A 4 -36.54 27.63 -16.53
CA ALA A 4 -35.20 27.19 -16.94
C ALA A 4 -34.18 27.30 -15.80
N GLU A 5 -34.40 28.20 -14.84
CA GLU A 5 -33.46 28.47 -13.74
C GLU A 5 -33.63 27.46 -12.60
N ASP A 6 -34.87 27.05 -12.29
CA ASP A 6 -35.16 26.03 -11.26
C ASP A 6 -34.63 24.63 -11.62
N ILE A 7 -34.72 24.23 -12.90
CA ILE A 7 -34.22 22.92 -13.37
C ILE A 7 -32.70 22.87 -13.32
N VAL A 8 -32.02 23.99 -13.58
CA VAL A 8 -30.55 24.09 -13.50
C VAL A 8 -30.08 24.11 -12.04
N GLY A 9 -30.85 24.73 -11.13
CA GLY A 9 -30.62 24.69 -9.68
C GLY A 9 -30.75 23.29 -9.10
N GLU A 10 -31.83 22.56 -9.41
CA GLU A 10 -32.04 21.18 -8.94
C GLU A 10 -31.00 20.19 -9.49
N HIS A 11 -30.57 20.34 -10.74
CA HIS A 11 -29.57 19.46 -11.33
C HIS A 11 -28.18 19.69 -10.72
N ARG A 12 -27.88 20.94 -10.35
CA ARG A 12 -26.64 21.34 -9.70
C ARG A 12 -26.62 20.89 -8.23
N GLU A 13 -27.71 21.05 -7.49
CA GLU A 13 -27.82 20.53 -6.11
C GLU A 13 -27.72 19.00 -6.07
N LYS A 14 -28.39 18.28 -6.99
CA LYS A 14 -28.28 16.82 -7.08
C LYS A 14 -26.85 16.35 -7.42
N HIS A 15 -26.16 17.04 -8.33
CA HIS A 15 -24.77 16.76 -8.66
C HIS A 15 -23.82 17.04 -7.49
N ASP A 16 -24.04 18.14 -6.76
CA ASP A 16 -23.24 18.51 -5.60
C ASP A 16 -23.42 17.51 -4.44
N ASP A 17 -24.63 16.98 -4.25
CA ASP A 17 -24.93 15.90 -3.31
C ASP A 17 -24.30 14.56 -3.71
N GLU A 18 -24.37 14.18 -5.00
CA GLU A 18 -23.72 12.97 -5.52
C GLU A 18 -22.19 13.03 -5.37
N GLU A 19 -21.57 14.18 -5.66
CA GLU A 19 -20.13 14.38 -5.46
C GLU A 19 -19.76 14.34 -3.98
N ALA A 20 -20.59 14.91 -3.10
CA ALA A 20 -20.37 14.84 -1.66
C ALA A 20 -20.46 13.40 -1.13
N VAL A 21 -21.41 12.60 -1.61
CA VAL A 21 -21.53 11.17 -1.29
C VAL A 21 -20.31 10.41 -1.78
N ALA A 22 -19.86 10.63 -3.02
CA ALA A 22 -18.68 9.96 -3.58
C ALA A 22 -17.41 10.24 -2.76
N ARG A 23 -17.19 11.51 -2.36
CA ARG A 23 -16.05 11.88 -1.49
C ARG A 23 -16.12 11.23 -0.11
N LEU A 24 -17.33 11.13 0.47
CA LEU A 24 -17.52 10.46 1.76
C LEU A 24 -17.24 8.95 1.66
N GLU A 25 -17.65 8.30 0.57
CA GLU A 25 -17.35 6.89 0.34
C GLU A 25 -15.86 6.62 0.15
N GLU A 26 -15.18 7.46 -0.63
CA GLU A 26 -13.73 7.37 -0.81
C GLU A 26 -12.99 7.57 0.53
N PHE A 27 -13.42 8.55 1.32
CA PHE A 27 -12.87 8.79 2.64
C PHE A 27 -13.08 7.58 3.57
N LYS A 28 -14.29 6.99 3.60
CA LYS A 28 -14.57 5.78 4.38
C LYS A 28 -13.67 4.61 3.96
N LYS A 29 -13.52 4.36 2.65
CA LYS A 29 -12.63 3.31 2.13
C LYS A 29 -11.18 3.54 2.57
N SER A 30 -10.70 4.78 2.51
CA SER A 30 -9.34 5.13 2.95
C SER A 30 -9.14 4.87 4.44
N VAL A 31 -10.12 5.23 5.28
CA VAL A 31 -10.08 5.00 6.73
C VAL A 31 -10.10 3.50 7.04
N GLU A 32 -10.98 2.75 6.40
CA GLU A 32 -11.08 1.30 6.58
C GLU A 32 -9.78 0.58 6.19
N ALA A 33 -9.19 0.91 5.04
CA ALA A 33 -7.91 0.34 4.61
C ALA A 33 -6.78 0.62 5.62
N LYS A 34 -6.73 1.85 6.18
CA LYS A 34 -5.77 2.21 7.24
C LYS A 34 -6.01 1.42 8.52
N MET A 35 -7.27 1.20 8.90
CA MET A 35 -7.62 0.42 10.09
C MET A 35 -7.22 -1.06 9.93
N VAL A 36 -7.49 -1.66 8.77
CA VAL A 36 -7.08 -3.04 8.47
C VAL A 36 -5.56 -3.19 8.52
N LEU A 37 -4.82 -2.27 7.88
CA LEU A 37 -3.36 -2.26 7.92
C LEU A 37 -2.83 -2.06 9.34
N HIS A 38 -3.44 -1.16 10.12
CA HIS A 38 -3.07 -0.94 11.52
C HIS A 38 -3.27 -2.22 12.35
N GLN A 39 -4.40 -2.90 12.19
CA GLN A 39 -4.69 -4.13 12.90
C GLN A 39 -3.73 -5.27 12.53
N SER A 40 -3.43 -5.42 11.23
CA SER A 40 -2.45 -6.40 10.74
C SER A 40 -1.05 -6.12 11.27
N ASN A 41 -0.69 -4.85 11.45
CA ASN A 41 0.59 -4.42 11.99
C ASN A 41 0.71 -4.61 13.50
N LEU A 42 -0.40 -4.50 14.24
CA LEU A 42 -0.45 -4.76 15.68
C LEU A 42 -0.32 -6.25 16.02
N ASN A 43 -0.86 -7.12 15.16
CA ASN A 43 -0.78 -8.56 15.34
C ASN A 43 -0.25 -9.23 14.06
N PRO A 44 1.06 -9.10 13.78
CA PRO A 44 1.64 -9.63 12.55
C PRO A 44 1.61 -11.15 12.56
N GLU A 45 0.87 -11.74 11.64
CA GLU A 45 0.89 -13.18 11.41
C GLU A 45 2.17 -13.55 10.67
N ARG A 46 3.19 -13.96 11.43
CA ARG A 46 4.48 -14.35 10.87
C ARG A 46 4.39 -15.79 10.35
N PRO A 47 4.74 -16.04 9.07
CA PRO A 47 4.78 -17.39 8.57
C PRO A 47 5.73 -18.26 9.39
N ASP A 48 5.37 -19.52 9.61
CA ASP A 48 6.22 -20.45 10.34
C ASP A 48 7.50 -20.80 9.54
N SER A 49 8.47 -21.36 10.24
CA SER A 49 9.74 -21.75 9.63
C SER A 49 9.61 -22.84 8.55
N GLY A 50 8.53 -23.62 8.56
CA GLY A 50 8.22 -24.64 7.56
C GLY A 50 7.80 -24.02 6.24
N PHE A 51 6.88 -23.05 6.28
CA PHE A 51 6.45 -22.27 5.13
C PHE A 51 7.61 -21.47 4.53
N LEU A 52 8.44 -20.81 5.36
CA LEU A 52 9.59 -20.05 4.86
C LEU A 52 10.62 -20.93 4.12
N ARG A 53 10.66 -22.24 4.39
CA ARG A 53 11.52 -23.20 3.68
C ARG A 53 10.99 -23.58 2.29
N THR A 54 9.68 -23.40 2.02
CA THR A 54 9.10 -23.70 0.71
C THR A 54 9.27 -22.57 -0.29
N LEU A 55 9.67 -21.38 0.18
CA LEU A 55 9.89 -20.19 -0.66
C LEU A 55 11.31 -20.14 -1.25
N ASP A 56 11.45 -19.41 -2.36
CA ASP A 56 12.75 -19.25 -3.04
C ASP A 56 13.71 -18.41 -2.17
N SER A 57 14.78 -19.04 -1.70
CA SER A 57 15.84 -18.41 -0.90
C SER A 57 17.10 -18.06 -1.72
N SER A 58 17.03 -18.18 -3.05
CA SER A 58 18.19 -17.95 -3.91
C SER A 58 18.60 -16.49 -3.89
N ILE A 59 19.90 -16.25 -3.76
CA ILE A 59 20.48 -14.90 -3.74
C ILE A 59 20.07 -14.13 -5.01
N LYS A 60 20.04 -14.82 -6.16
CA LYS A 60 19.69 -14.23 -7.45
C LYS A 60 18.26 -13.68 -7.45
N ARG A 61 17.28 -14.48 -7.03
CA ARG A 61 15.86 -14.08 -6.97
C ARG A 61 15.68 -12.96 -5.94
N ASN A 62 16.22 -13.10 -4.74
CA ASN A 62 16.12 -12.10 -3.68
C ASN A 62 16.74 -10.76 -4.08
N THR A 63 17.95 -10.76 -4.64
CA THR A 63 18.61 -9.53 -5.11
C THR A 63 17.81 -8.84 -6.22
N ALA A 64 17.17 -9.61 -7.11
CA ALA A 64 16.32 -9.06 -8.16
C ALA A 64 15.08 -8.37 -7.58
N VAL A 65 14.38 -9.01 -6.64
CA VAL A 65 13.22 -8.43 -5.94
C VAL A 65 13.64 -7.17 -5.17
N ILE A 66 14.74 -7.21 -4.41
CA ILE A 66 15.26 -6.06 -3.66
C ILE A 66 15.57 -4.89 -4.59
N LYS A 67 16.19 -5.12 -5.76
CA LYS A 67 16.44 -4.06 -6.73
C LYS A 67 15.15 -3.44 -7.26
N LYS A 68 14.11 -4.24 -7.47
CA LYS A 68 12.81 -3.73 -7.90
C LYS A 68 12.12 -2.87 -6.83
N LEU A 69 12.38 -3.12 -5.53
CA LEU A 69 11.84 -2.28 -4.45
C LEU A 69 12.25 -0.80 -4.55
N LYS A 70 13.37 -0.47 -5.21
CA LYS A 70 13.77 0.92 -5.52
C LYS A 70 12.85 1.63 -6.52
N GLN A 71 12.06 0.86 -7.26
CA GLN A 71 11.20 1.31 -8.35
C GLN A 71 9.72 1.06 -8.05
N ILE A 72 9.35 0.96 -6.76
CA ILE A 72 7.96 0.83 -6.33
C ILE A 72 7.12 1.95 -6.94
N ASN A 73 5.97 1.56 -7.47
CA ASN A 73 4.94 2.44 -7.97
C ASN A 73 3.56 1.80 -7.73
N GLU A 74 2.50 2.61 -7.78
CA GLU A 74 1.14 2.11 -7.53
C GLU A 74 0.64 1.16 -8.63
N GLU A 75 0.97 1.42 -9.89
CA GLU A 75 0.53 0.59 -11.03
C GLU A 75 1.06 -0.85 -10.98
N GLN A 76 2.25 -1.06 -10.42
CA GLN A 76 2.92 -2.36 -10.31
C GLN A 76 2.83 -2.97 -8.91
N ARG A 77 2.04 -2.37 -8.01
CA ARG A 77 1.88 -2.81 -6.62
C ARG A 77 1.57 -4.29 -6.52
N GLU A 78 0.57 -4.76 -7.26
CA GLU A 78 0.12 -6.17 -7.18
C GLU A 78 1.22 -7.13 -7.64
N GLY A 79 1.88 -6.84 -8.77
CA GLY A 79 2.99 -7.66 -9.26
C GLY A 79 4.18 -7.70 -8.28
N MET A 80 4.49 -6.57 -7.64
CA MET A 80 5.53 -6.52 -6.61
C MET A 80 5.17 -7.39 -5.38
N MET A 81 3.91 -7.31 -4.94
CA MET A 81 3.42 -8.08 -3.81
C MET A 81 3.45 -9.59 -4.08
N ASP A 82 3.11 -10.01 -5.30
CA ASP A 82 3.21 -11.41 -5.71
C ASP A 82 4.66 -11.90 -5.74
N GLU A 83 5.59 -11.07 -6.22
CA GLU A 83 7.03 -11.38 -6.16
C GLU A 83 7.52 -11.54 -4.73
N LEU A 84 7.12 -10.63 -3.82
CA LEU A 84 7.47 -10.67 -2.39
C LEU A 84 6.93 -11.92 -1.68
N ARG A 85 5.71 -12.36 -2.03
CA ARG A 85 5.10 -13.58 -1.46
C ARG A 85 5.83 -14.86 -1.88
N GLY A 86 6.49 -14.85 -3.03
CA GLY A 86 7.17 -16.02 -3.58
C GLY A 86 8.61 -16.24 -3.08
N VAL A 87 9.16 -15.31 -2.30
CA VAL A 87 10.57 -15.32 -1.91
C VAL A 87 10.77 -15.31 -0.40
N ASN A 88 11.84 -15.96 0.06
CA ASN A 88 12.29 -15.84 1.44
C ASN A 88 13.40 -14.79 1.53
N ILE A 89 13.01 -13.58 1.93
CA ILE A 89 13.92 -12.46 2.14
C ILE A 89 14.37 -12.30 3.60
N SER A 90 14.11 -13.26 4.49
CA SER A 90 14.45 -13.11 5.92
C SER A 90 15.93 -12.81 6.18
N LYS A 91 16.83 -13.17 5.25
CA LYS A 91 18.27 -12.86 5.32
C LYS A 91 18.67 -11.52 4.70
N PHE A 92 17.76 -10.86 3.99
CA PHE A 92 18.02 -9.65 3.19
C PHE A 92 17.12 -8.49 3.60
N VAL A 93 16.51 -8.55 4.79
CA VAL A 93 15.51 -7.54 5.18
C VAL A 93 16.13 -6.15 5.29
N SER A 94 17.34 -6.05 5.81
CA SER A 94 18.06 -4.76 5.90
C SER A 94 18.24 -4.11 4.53
N GLU A 95 18.61 -4.91 3.53
CA GLU A 95 18.77 -4.45 2.15
C GLU A 95 17.43 -4.11 1.51
N ALA A 96 16.38 -4.91 1.77
CA ALA A 96 15.03 -4.62 1.30
C ALA A 96 14.52 -3.27 1.84
N VAL A 97 14.68 -3.04 3.15
CA VAL A 97 14.29 -1.77 3.80
C VAL A 97 15.10 -0.60 3.24
N THR A 98 16.42 -0.74 3.11
CA THR A 98 17.27 0.29 2.50
C THR A 98 16.82 0.61 1.07
N SER A 99 16.48 -0.42 0.29
CA SER A 99 16.00 -0.26 -1.08
C SER A 99 14.70 0.53 -1.16
N ILE A 100 13.76 0.27 -0.24
CA ILE A 100 12.50 1.02 -0.13
C ILE A 100 12.76 2.47 0.29
N CYS A 101 13.64 2.70 1.28
CA CYS A 101 14.00 4.05 1.73
C CYS A 101 14.67 4.90 0.63
N ASP A 102 15.46 4.25 -0.24
CA ASP A 102 16.12 4.88 -1.38
C ASP A 102 15.16 5.14 -2.57
N ALA A 103 13.95 4.60 -2.53
CA ALA A 103 12.99 4.72 -3.64
C ALA A 103 12.53 6.17 -3.81
N LYS A 104 12.46 6.63 -5.06
CA LYS A 104 11.97 7.97 -5.40
C LYS A 104 10.45 7.94 -5.59
N LEU A 105 9.72 7.93 -4.48
CA LEU A 105 8.26 7.79 -4.47
C LEU A 105 7.55 9.11 -4.80
N LYS A 106 6.52 9.06 -5.65
CA LYS A 106 5.53 10.14 -5.77
C LYS A 106 4.41 9.93 -4.74
N ALA A 107 3.58 10.94 -4.52
CA ALA A 107 2.45 10.85 -3.61
C ALA A 107 1.51 9.66 -3.91
N ALA A 108 1.32 9.35 -5.19
CA ALA A 108 0.52 8.21 -5.64
C ALA A 108 1.13 6.84 -5.23
N ASP A 109 2.45 6.74 -5.13
CA ASP A 109 3.17 5.48 -4.88
C ASP A 109 3.27 5.12 -3.40
N ILE A 110 2.87 6.03 -2.51
CA ILE A 110 3.02 5.88 -1.06
C ILE A 110 2.24 4.65 -0.56
N GLN A 111 1.04 4.40 -1.10
CA GLN A 111 0.24 3.25 -0.67
C GLN A 111 0.91 1.93 -1.03
N ALA A 112 1.43 1.79 -2.26
CA ALA A 112 2.24 0.64 -2.66
C ALA A 112 3.47 0.44 -1.77
N ALA A 113 4.21 1.51 -1.45
CA ALA A 113 5.38 1.42 -0.60
C ALA A 113 5.03 0.95 0.82
N VAL A 114 3.96 1.49 1.42
CA VAL A 114 3.46 1.07 2.73
C VAL A 114 3.15 -0.43 2.73
N GLN A 115 2.45 -0.94 1.73
CA GLN A 115 2.12 -2.37 1.63
C GLN A 115 3.37 -3.25 1.47
N CYS A 116 4.36 -2.80 0.69
CA CYS A 116 5.63 -3.51 0.54
C CYS A 116 6.39 -3.58 1.87
N VAL A 117 6.42 -2.49 2.65
CA VAL A 117 7.07 -2.47 3.97
C VAL A 117 6.42 -3.47 4.93
N VAL A 118 5.08 -3.47 4.99
CA VAL A 118 4.33 -4.44 5.82
C VAL A 118 4.68 -5.88 5.43
N SER A 119 4.83 -6.15 4.13
CA SER A 119 5.12 -7.49 3.61
C SER A 119 6.55 -7.96 3.85
N THR A 120 7.53 -7.06 3.96
CA THR A 120 8.95 -7.44 4.18
C THR A 120 9.29 -7.84 5.62
N GLY A 121 8.32 -7.78 6.53
CA GLY A 121 8.41 -8.46 7.83
C GLY A 121 9.18 -7.74 8.93
N TYR A 122 9.50 -6.44 8.77
CA TYR A 122 9.97 -5.61 9.90
C TYR A 122 8.89 -4.69 10.43
N ASN A 123 8.75 -4.78 11.75
CA ASN A 123 7.88 -4.04 12.66
C ASN A 123 7.42 -2.66 12.16
N ALA A 124 6.14 -2.41 12.35
CA ALA A 124 5.43 -1.13 12.36
C ALA A 124 6.10 0.02 13.16
N SER A 125 7.27 -0.20 13.76
CA SER A 125 8.06 0.79 14.51
C SER A 125 8.78 1.79 13.60
N ILE A 126 9.16 1.44 12.36
CA ILE A 126 9.84 2.40 11.46
C ILE A 126 8.84 3.41 10.88
N LEU A 127 7.60 3.02 10.58
CA LEU A 127 6.58 3.95 10.10
C LEU A 127 6.04 4.90 11.19
N LYS A 128 6.12 4.51 12.47
CA LYS A 128 5.71 5.40 13.59
C LYS A 128 6.56 6.68 13.68
N LEU A 129 7.75 6.71 13.10
CA LEU A 129 8.68 7.83 13.20
C LEU A 129 8.48 8.93 12.14
N HIS A 130 7.60 8.73 11.14
CA HIS A 130 7.47 9.67 10.02
C HIS A 130 6.07 10.29 9.85
N PHE A 131 5.16 10.02 10.79
CA PHE A 131 3.77 10.54 10.77
C PHE A 131 3.28 11.05 12.16
N SER A 132 4.21 11.37 13.07
CA SER A 132 3.93 12.13 14.29
C SER A 132 4.73 13.42 14.30
#